data_AF-Q4ZFW3-F1
#
_entry.id   AF-Q4ZFW3-F1
#
_cell.length_a   1.000
_cell.length_b   1.000
_cell.length_c   1.000
_cell.angle_alpha   90.00
_cell.angle_beta   90.00
_cell.angle_gamma   90.00
#
_symmetry.space_group_name_H-M   'P 1'
#
loop_
_entity.id
_entity.type
_entity.pdbx_description
1 polymer ?
#
loop_
_entity_poly.entity_id
_entity_poly.type
_entity_poly.pdbx_seq_one_letter_code
_entity_poly.pdbx_strand_id
1 'polypeptide(L)'
;KNIVDPEDPRCVQLTLTGQMIAVSPEEVEFAKQAMFSRHPGMRKWPRQYEWFFMKMRIEHIWLQKWYGGASSISREEYFKAVPRKA
;
A
#
# COMPACT_ATOMS: atom_id res chain seq x y z
N LYS A 1 6.53 3.40 -23.67
CA LYS A 1 7.94 3.22 -23.25
C LYS A 1 8.20 4.32 -22.25
N ASN A 2 8.34 4.03 -20.96
CA ASN A 2 8.54 5.08 -19.94
C ASN A 2 9.91 5.71 -20.18
N ILE A 3 9.94 7.02 -20.40
CA ILE A 3 11.12 7.80 -20.84
C ILE A 3 11.97 8.26 -19.63
N VAL A 4 11.54 7.92 -18.41
CA VAL A 4 12.16 8.34 -17.17
C VAL A 4 12.69 7.11 -16.45
N ASP A 5 13.97 7.16 -16.07
CA ASP A 5 14.61 6.15 -15.24
C ASP A 5 13.82 5.99 -13.92
N PRO A 6 13.45 4.77 -13.49
CA PRO A 6 12.76 4.55 -12.22
C PRO A 6 13.49 5.15 -11.01
N GLU A 7 14.81 5.30 -11.07
CA GLU A 7 15.63 5.91 -10.02
C GLU A 7 15.70 7.44 -10.10
N ASP A 8 15.17 8.03 -11.17
CA ASP A 8 15.09 9.48 -11.31
C ASP A 8 14.12 10.05 -10.27
N PRO A 9 14.54 11.02 -9.42
CA PRO A 9 13.69 11.59 -8.37
C PRO A 9 12.48 12.39 -8.88
N ARG A 10 12.38 12.61 -10.20
CA ARG A 10 11.17 13.12 -10.87
C ARG A 10 10.06 12.06 -10.94
N CYS A 11 10.42 10.77 -10.87
CA CYS A 11 9.49 9.68 -10.64
C CYS A 11 9.16 9.65 -9.14
N VAL A 12 7.88 9.84 -8.80
CA VAL A 12 7.47 9.92 -7.39
C VAL A 12 7.55 8.54 -6.74
N GLN A 13 8.30 8.44 -5.64
CA GLN A 13 8.42 7.24 -4.83
C GLN A 13 7.82 7.47 -3.44
N LEU A 14 6.93 6.56 -3.02
CA LEU A 14 6.38 6.51 -1.68
C LEU A 14 6.86 5.25 -0.97
N THR A 15 7.55 5.43 0.15
CA THR A 15 8.02 4.34 0.99
C THR A 15 7.22 4.30 2.28
N LEU A 16 6.54 3.18 2.53
CA LEU A 16 5.79 2.91 3.75
C LEU A 16 6.56 1.88 4.58
N THR A 17 6.93 2.25 5.80
CA THR A 17 7.61 1.36 6.75
C THR A 17 6.69 1.10 7.93
N GLY A 18 6.64 -0.15 8.37
CA GLY A 18 5.85 -0.54 9.53
C GLY A 18 5.80 -2.05 9.69
N GLN A 19 4.79 -2.52 10.41
CA GLN A 19 4.67 -3.93 10.80
C GLN A 19 3.53 -4.61 10.05
N MET A 20 3.78 -5.81 9.53
CA MET A 20 2.74 -6.66 8.97
C MET A 20 2.04 -7.41 10.09
N ILE A 21 0.74 -7.20 10.25
CA ILE A 21 -0.09 -7.86 11.27
C ILE A 21 -1.24 -8.61 10.61
N ALA A 22 -1.66 -9.72 11.22
CA ALA A 22 -2.86 -10.42 10.80
C ALA A 22 -4.09 -9.51 10.97
N VAL A 23 -5.02 -9.56 10.01
CA VAL A 23 -6.27 -8.81 10.07
C VAL A 23 -7.18 -9.42 11.15
N SER A 24 -7.81 -8.58 11.96
CA SER A 24 -8.75 -9.06 12.98
C SER A 24 -10.02 -9.61 12.32
N PRO A 25 -10.73 -10.56 12.96
CA PRO A 25 -11.93 -11.17 12.38
C PRO A 25 -13.00 -10.16 11.91
N GLU A 26 -13.10 -9.02 12.59
CA GLU A 26 -14.04 -7.93 12.28
C GLU A 26 -13.75 -7.22 10.95
N GLU A 27 -12.47 -7.16 10.55
CA GLU A 27 -12.02 -6.46 9.34
C GLU A 27 -11.80 -7.39 8.14
N VAL A 28 -11.96 -8.71 8.32
CA VAL A 28 -11.67 -9.71 7.28
C VAL A 28 -12.50 -9.49 6.01
N GLU A 29 -13.79 -9.19 6.16
CA GLU A 29 -14.65 -9.00 4.98
C GLU A 29 -14.26 -7.75 4.18
N PHE A 30 -13.87 -6.67 4.88
CA PHE A 30 -13.33 -5.48 4.24
C PHE A 30 -12.01 -5.79 3.51
N ALA A 31 -11.08 -6.50 4.17
CA ALA A 31 -9.79 -6.87 3.57
C ALA A 31 -9.98 -7.73 2.31
N LYS A 32 -10.92 -8.68 2.36
CA LYS A 32 -11.29 -9.54 1.24
C LYS A 32 -11.86 -8.75 0.07
N GLN A 33 -12.78 -7.82 0.33
CA GLN A 33 -13.34 -6.94 -0.70
C GLN A 33 -12.27 -6.03 -1.31
N ALA A 34 -11.42 -5.42 -0.49
CA ALA A 34 -10.34 -4.54 -0.92
C ALA A 34 -9.32 -5.26 -1.81
N MET A 35 -8.90 -6.47 -1.42
CA MET A 35 -7.97 -7.29 -2.19
C MET A 35 -8.58 -7.78 -3.51
N PHE A 36 -9.77 -8.36 -3.47
CA PHE A 36 -10.38 -8.94 -4.68
C PHE A 36 -10.90 -7.91 -5.68
N SER A 37 -11.17 -6.67 -5.24
CA SER A 37 -11.50 -5.57 -6.16
C SER A 37 -10.33 -5.23 -7.10
N ARG A 38 -9.09 -5.39 -6.63
CA ARG A 38 -7.86 -5.08 -7.38
C ARG A 38 -7.22 -6.33 -7.99
N HIS A 39 -7.38 -7.49 -7.34
CA HIS A 39 -6.81 -8.76 -7.76
C HIS A 39 -7.87 -9.87 -7.81
N PRO A 40 -8.78 -9.86 -8.81
CA PRO A 40 -9.84 -10.86 -8.94
C PRO A 40 -9.32 -12.31 -9.04
N GLY A 41 -8.12 -12.51 -9.59
CA GLY A 41 -7.48 -13.83 -9.74
C GLY A 41 -7.20 -14.53 -8.41
N MET A 42 -7.01 -13.78 -7.31
CA MET A 42 -6.76 -14.35 -5.99
C MET A 42 -7.96 -15.15 -5.46
N ARG A 43 -9.17 -14.92 -5.97
CA ARG A 43 -10.37 -15.73 -5.62
C ARG A 43 -10.24 -17.19 -6.05
N LYS A 44 -9.42 -17.46 -7.07
CA LYS A 44 -9.21 -18.80 -7.64
C LYS A 44 -7.97 -19.48 -7.08
N TRP A 45 -7.30 -18.87 -6.11
CA TRP A 45 -6.10 -19.47 -5.52
C TRP A 45 -6.43 -20.81 -4.84
N PRO A 46 -5.50 -21.78 -4.90
CA PRO A 46 -5.74 -23.11 -4.38
C PRO A 46 -5.93 -23.04 -2.87
N ARG A 47 -7.01 -23.65 -2.38
CA ARG A 47 -7.38 -23.69 -0.95
C ARG A 47 -6.51 -24.61 -0.10
N GLN A 48 -5.62 -25.36 -0.73
CA GLN A 48 -4.69 -26.27 -0.05
C GLN A 48 -3.69 -25.54 0.86
N TYR A 49 -3.53 -24.22 0.67
CA TYR A 49 -2.76 -23.37 1.56
C TYR A 49 -3.69 -22.57 2.47
N GLU A 50 -3.28 -22.40 3.72
CA GLU A 50 -3.99 -21.59 4.72
C GLU A 50 -3.74 -20.09 4.48
N TRP A 51 -4.33 -19.57 3.41
CA TRP A 51 -4.27 -18.14 3.11
C TRP A 51 -5.00 -17.34 4.17
N PHE A 52 -4.34 -16.30 4.69
CA PHE A 52 -4.94 -15.33 5.60
C PHE A 52 -4.60 -13.91 5.14
N PHE A 53 -5.40 -12.95 5.58
CA PHE A 53 -5.17 -11.55 5.25
C PHE A 53 -4.28 -10.89 6.30
N MET A 54 -3.31 -10.12 5.82
CA MET A 54 -2.48 -9.26 6.65
C MET A 54 -2.68 -7.81 6.23
N LYS A 55 -2.54 -6.89 7.19
CA LYS A 55 -2.47 -5.46 6.95
C LYS A 55 -1.14 -4.91 7.44
N MET A 56 -0.66 -3.88 6.76
CA MET A 56 0.52 -3.14 7.22
C MET A 56 0.07 -2.05 8.20
N ARG A 57 0.49 -2.15 9.46
CA ARG A 57 0.44 -1.06 10.42
C ARG A 57 1.61 -0.12 10.11
N ILE A 58 1.33 0.91 9.31
CA ILE A 58 2.30 1.93 8.91
C ILE A 58 2.81 2.67 10.14
N GLU A 59 4.11 2.87 10.24
CA GLU A 59 4.80 3.62 11.31
C GLU A 59 5.49 4.86 10.75
N HIS A 60 6.18 4.72 9.62
CA HIS A 60 6.87 5.82 8.93
C HIS A 60 6.48 5.89 7.45
N ILE A 61 6.40 7.12 6.93
CA ILE A 61 6.02 7.41 5.56
C ILE A 61 7.05 8.39 5.00
N TRP A 62 7.69 8.00 3.90
CA TRP A 62 8.68 8.81 3.20
C TRP A 62 8.21 9.04 1.77
N LEU A 63 8.17 10.31 1.36
CA LEU A 63 7.79 10.71 0.01
C LEU A 63 8.96 11.41 -0.68
N GLN A 64 9.46 10.81 -1.75
CA GLN A 64 10.43 11.41 -2.65
C GLN A 64 9.70 11.81 -3.93
N LYS A 65 9.52 13.12 -4.12
CA LYS A 65 8.80 13.68 -5.28
C LYS A 65 9.69 14.50 -6.22
N TRP A 66 10.86 14.91 -5.72
CA TRP A 66 11.78 15.78 -6.43
C TRP A 66 13.18 15.69 -5.80
N TYR A 67 14.14 16.36 -6.41
CA TYR A 67 15.48 16.55 -5.83
C TYR A 67 15.38 17.24 -4.46
N GLY A 68 16.32 16.91 -3.56
CA GLY A 68 16.35 17.46 -2.19
C GLY A 68 16.01 16.45 -1.09
N GLY A 69 15.84 15.16 -1.44
CA GLY A 69 15.60 14.08 -0.48
C GLY A 69 14.12 13.77 -0.24
N ALA A 70 13.87 12.77 0.62
CA ALA A 70 12.51 12.36 0.96
C ALA A 70 11.94 13.21 2.11
N SER A 71 10.68 13.64 1.95
CA SER A 71 9.91 14.29 3.02
C SER A 71 9.25 13.23 3.90
N SER A 72 9.31 13.41 5.22
CA SER A 72 8.54 12.58 6.15
C SER A 72 7.09 13.09 6.21
N ILE A 73 6.13 12.17 6.10
CA ILE A 73 4.69 12.47 6.20
C ILE A 73 4.16 11.87 7.49
N SER A 74 3.33 12.63 8.22
CA SER A 74 2.65 12.10 9.40
C SER A 74 1.58 11.07 9.02
N ARG A 75 1.35 10.09 9.89
CA ARG A 75 0.34 9.05 9.63
C ARG A 75 -1.05 9.66 9.55
N GLU A 76 -1.32 10.64 10.40
CA GLU A 76 -2.59 11.34 10.49
C GLU A 76 -2.89 12.08 9.20
N GLU A 77 -1.90 12.75 8.61
CA GLU A 77 -2.04 13.43 7.32
C GLU A 77 -2.29 12.43 6.19
N TYR A 78 -1.55 11.33 6.15
CA TYR A 78 -1.72 10.29 5.14
C TYR A 78 -3.13 9.68 5.17
N PHE A 79 -3.64 9.32 6.34
CA PHE A 79 -4.98 8.72 6.48
C PHE A 79 -6.12 9.73 6.31
N LYS A 80 -5.88 11.03 6.50
CA LYS A 80 -6.87 12.09 6.23
C LYS A 80 -6.93 12.47 4.75
N ALA A 81 -5.90 12.18 3.97
CA ALA A 81 -5.86 12.50 2.57
C ALA A 81 -6.99 11.78 1.79
N VAL A 82 -7.67 12.51 0.91
CA VAL A 82 -8.71 11.93 0.05
C VAL A 82 -8.05 11.47 -1.25
N PRO A 83 -8.06 10.16 -1.55
CA PRO A 83 -7.53 9.68 -2.82
C PRO A 83 -8.38 10.22 -3.96
N ARG A 84 -7.77 10.98 -4.88
CA ARG A 84 -8.41 11.32 -6.14
C ARG A 84 -8.43 10.08 -7.03
N LYS A 85 -9.55 9.82 -7.72
CA LYS A 85 -9.60 8.79 -8.76
C LYS A 85 -8.54 9.12 -9.82
N ALA A 86 -7.71 8.12 -10.13
CA ALA A 86 -6.80 8.16 -11.27
C ALA A 86 -7.58 8.01 -12.57
#